data_AF-A0A1G3UTE2-F1
#
_entry.id   AF-A0A1G3UTE2-F1
#
_cell.length_a   1.000
_cell.length_b   1.000
_cell.length_c   1.000
_cell.angle_alpha   90.00
_cell.angle_beta   90.00
_cell.angle_gamma   90.00
#
_symmetry.space_group_name_H-M   'P 1'
#
loop_
_entity.id
_entity.type
_entity.pdbx_description
1 polymer ?
#
loop_
_entity_poly.entity_id
_entity_poly.type
_entity_poly.pdbx_seq_one_letter_code
_entity_poly.pdbx_strand_id
1 'polypeptide(L)'
;MTTREDLSTLTADEIEAVEKLTLRWVFQATLDFGMEAREIFLRSPDDVKDIAEDITRELLDRLPGHNVPQRIFGTVDYKKARYIILPDQTIRQALFVDSKAEKENRTATIQMSQSSMLIRQQRAGRDVEESGALPKISEYGGLQYLTTTVLLHFMYIDTEKEHHLQEVTLAAIPNGLLQDRYNPRANDTIWLAGRNAPTRGEDFRVRLSFARLQKKCLWRVQKIAYNEKERRCEGAWHD
;
A
#
# COMPACT_ATOMS: atom_id res chain seq x y z
N MET A 1 10.79 -27.09 4.71
CA MET A 1 10.69 -25.72 4.17
C MET A 1 11.90 -24.96 4.64
N THR A 2 12.74 -24.50 3.71
CA THR A 2 13.92 -23.70 4.02
C THR A 2 13.54 -22.23 3.87
N THR A 3 13.85 -21.41 4.87
CA THR A 3 13.70 -19.96 4.74
C THR A 3 14.75 -19.46 3.76
N ARG A 4 14.34 -18.67 2.77
CA ARG A 4 15.26 -18.01 1.84
C ARG A 4 16.04 -16.93 2.61
N GLU A 5 17.36 -17.10 2.70
CA GLU A 5 18.24 -16.17 3.43
C GLU A 5 18.68 -14.99 2.57
N ASP A 6 19.10 -15.27 1.33
CA ASP A 6 19.44 -14.23 0.34
C ASP A 6 18.24 -13.94 -0.56
N LEU A 7 17.65 -12.76 -0.33
CA LEU A 7 16.49 -12.26 -1.06
C LEU A 7 16.88 -11.46 -2.31
N SER A 8 18.16 -11.12 -2.50
CA SER A 8 18.63 -10.36 -3.67
C SER A 8 18.55 -11.19 -4.97
N THR A 9 18.48 -12.51 -4.82
CA THR A 9 18.40 -13.49 -5.90
C THR A 9 16.96 -13.93 -6.20
N LEU A 10 15.95 -13.32 -5.56
CA LEU A 10 14.55 -13.54 -5.92
C LEU A 10 14.28 -13.02 -7.33
N THR A 11 13.57 -13.82 -8.11
CA THR A 11 13.03 -13.41 -9.40
C THR A 11 11.89 -12.42 -9.21
N ALA A 12 11.60 -11.65 -10.26
CA ALA A 12 10.49 -10.70 -10.24
C ALA A 12 9.14 -11.40 -9.95
N ASP A 13 8.91 -12.60 -10.48
CA ASP A 13 7.66 -13.35 -10.26
C ASP A 13 7.51 -13.84 -8.81
N GLU A 14 8.61 -14.24 -8.15
CA GLU A 14 8.58 -14.58 -6.73
C GLU A 14 8.24 -13.35 -5.86
N ILE A 15 8.80 -12.19 -6.19
CA ILE A 15 8.48 -10.93 -5.50
C ILE A 15 7.00 -10.57 -5.73
N GLU A 16 6.50 -10.68 -6.95
CA GLU A 16 5.08 -10.44 -7.26
C GLU A 16 4.17 -11.41 -6.50
N ALA A 17 4.54 -12.69 -6.37
CA ALA A 17 3.79 -13.68 -5.62
C ALA A 17 3.68 -13.31 -4.12
N VAL A 18 4.77 -12.83 -3.52
CA VAL A 18 4.77 -12.34 -2.13
C VAL A 18 3.87 -11.12 -1.97
N GLU A 19 4.02 -10.11 -2.83
CA GLU A 19 3.23 -8.88 -2.79
C GLU A 19 1.74 -9.16 -3.02
N LYS A 20 1.41 -10.06 -3.95
CA LYS A 20 0.04 -10.47 -4.26
C LYS A 20 -0.62 -11.21 -3.11
N LEU A 21 0.07 -12.19 -2.53
CA LEU A 21 -0.44 -12.91 -1.37
C LEU A 21 -0.68 -11.95 -0.19
N THR A 22 0.23 -11.00 0.00
CA THR A 22 0.10 -9.97 1.03
C THR A 22 -1.14 -9.10 0.79
N LEU A 23 -1.31 -8.58 -0.43
CA LEU A 23 -2.48 -7.78 -0.77
C LEU A 23 -3.78 -8.58 -0.62
N ARG A 24 -3.77 -9.88 -0.98
CA ARG A 24 -4.91 -10.77 -0.81
C ARG A 24 -5.32 -10.91 0.65
N TRP A 25 -4.36 -11.01 1.57
CA TRP A 25 -4.64 -11.05 3.01
C TRP A 25 -5.18 -9.73 3.53
N VAL A 26 -4.59 -8.60 3.14
CA VAL A 26 -5.10 -7.28 3.54
C VAL A 26 -6.51 -7.06 3.00
N PHE A 27 -6.77 -7.43 1.74
CA PHE A 27 -8.10 -7.39 1.15
C PHE A 27 -9.12 -8.22 1.93
N GLN A 28 -8.75 -9.46 2.30
CA GLN A 28 -9.61 -10.30 3.13
C GLN A 28 -9.86 -9.70 4.51
N ALA A 29 -8.81 -9.18 5.17
CA ALA A 29 -8.94 -8.51 6.46
C ALA A 29 -9.89 -7.30 6.38
N THR A 30 -9.81 -6.50 5.32
CA THR A 30 -10.71 -5.37 5.10
C THR A 30 -12.16 -5.82 4.87
N LEU A 31 -12.37 -6.91 4.10
CA LEU A 31 -13.71 -7.49 3.93
C LEU A 31 -14.29 -8.05 5.24
N ASP A 32 -13.47 -8.75 6.03
CA ASP A 32 -13.89 -9.36 7.29
C ASP A 32 -14.17 -8.31 8.38
N PHE A 33 -13.41 -7.20 8.39
CA PHE A 33 -13.69 -6.04 9.22
C PHE A 33 -15.04 -5.41 8.84
N GLY A 34 -15.41 -5.52 7.57
CA GLY A 34 -16.78 -5.32 7.11
C GLY A 34 -17.31 -3.92 7.41
N MET A 35 -18.59 -3.86 7.79
CA MET A 35 -19.28 -2.58 8.06
C MET A 35 -18.76 -1.82 9.28
N GLU A 36 -17.90 -2.43 10.12
CA GLU A 36 -17.31 -1.78 11.29
C GLU A 36 -16.48 -0.56 10.88
N ALA A 37 -15.72 -0.64 9.78
CA ALA A 37 -14.96 0.50 9.26
C ALA A 37 -15.86 1.69 8.96
N ARG A 38 -17.02 1.45 8.34
CA ARG A 38 -17.99 2.52 8.06
C ARG A 38 -18.58 3.08 9.35
N GLU A 39 -18.91 2.24 10.32
CA GLU A 39 -19.46 2.71 11.61
C GLU A 39 -18.47 3.60 12.37
N ILE A 40 -17.18 3.27 12.31
CA ILE A 40 -16.11 4.09 12.90
C ILE A 40 -15.99 5.43 12.16
N PHE A 41 -15.92 5.42 10.81
CA PHE A 41 -15.90 6.66 10.00
C PHE A 41 -17.10 7.57 10.31
N LEU A 42 -18.28 6.98 10.45
CA LEU A 42 -19.51 7.74 10.67
C LEU A 42 -19.55 8.40 12.06
N ARG A 43 -19.07 7.70 13.09
CA ARG A 43 -19.29 8.07 14.49
C ARG A 43 -18.10 8.76 15.16
N SER A 44 -16.90 8.54 14.65
CA SER A 44 -15.71 9.12 15.26
C SER A 44 -15.69 10.64 15.06
N PRO A 45 -15.38 11.41 16.12
CA PRO A 45 -15.21 12.86 16.04
C PRO A 45 -13.79 13.27 15.57
N ASP A 46 -12.89 12.30 15.38
CA ASP A 46 -11.48 12.55 15.08
C ASP A 46 -11.25 12.96 13.62
N ASP A 47 -10.04 13.42 13.30
CA ASP A 47 -9.68 13.69 11.91
C ASP A 47 -9.72 12.39 11.09
N VAL A 48 -10.26 12.46 9.87
CA VAL A 48 -10.38 11.32 8.96
C VAL A 48 -9.06 10.59 8.71
N LYS A 49 -7.92 11.28 8.82
CA LYS A 49 -6.59 10.68 8.73
C LYS A 49 -6.35 9.74 9.90
N ASP A 50 -6.60 10.20 11.13
CA ASP A 50 -6.39 9.42 12.35
C ASP A 50 -7.38 8.24 12.39
N ILE A 51 -8.63 8.45 11.96
CA ILE A 51 -9.63 7.39 11.78
C ILE A 51 -9.13 6.29 10.83
N ALA A 52 -8.59 6.67 9.67
CA ALA A 52 -8.08 5.71 8.70
C ALA A 52 -6.87 4.92 9.24
N GLU A 53 -5.99 5.58 9.99
CA GLU A 53 -4.84 4.94 10.65
C GLU A 53 -5.27 3.92 11.70
N ASP A 54 -6.25 4.27 12.54
CA ASP A 54 -6.75 3.40 13.60
C ASP A 54 -7.49 2.19 13.03
N ILE A 55 -8.37 2.38 12.03
CA ILE A 55 -9.02 1.27 11.33
C ILE A 55 -7.96 0.35 10.70
N THR A 56 -6.94 0.93 10.06
CA THR A 56 -5.84 0.15 9.45
C THR A 56 -5.08 -0.67 10.49
N ARG A 57 -4.84 -0.12 11.68
CA ARG A 57 -4.18 -0.85 12.76
C ARG A 57 -5.06 -1.99 13.28
N GLU A 58 -6.32 -1.70 13.57
CA GLU A 58 -7.27 -2.69 14.09
C GLU A 58 -7.50 -3.84 13.13
N LEU A 59 -7.71 -3.56 11.83
CA LEU A 59 -7.95 -4.62 10.84
C LEU A 59 -6.71 -5.53 10.69
N LEU A 60 -5.51 -4.96 10.73
CA LEU A 60 -4.26 -5.72 10.54
C LEU A 60 -3.81 -6.44 11.80
N ASP A 61 -4.16 -5.95 12.99
CA ASP A 61 -3.93 -6.66 14.25
C ASP A 61 -4.88 -7.85 14.41
N ARG A 62 -6.08 -7.79 13.82
CA ARG A 62 -7.03 -8.91 13.74
C ARG A 62 -6.63 -9.96 12.70
N LEU A 63 -5.73 -9.66 11.76
CA LEU A 63 -5.25 -10.60 10.75
C LEU A 63 -4.21 -11.56 11.38
N PRO A 64 -4.56 -12.85 11.64
CA PRO A 64 -3.60 -13.80 12.15
C PRO A 64 -2.50 -14.07 11.13
N GLY A 65 -1.26 -14.25 11.60
CA GLY A 65 -0.13 -14.51 10.70
C GLY A 65 1.12 -14.96 11.43
N HIS A 66 2.12 -15.37 10.65
CA HIS A 66 3.42 -15.83 11.15
C HIS A 66 4.33 -14.63 11.45
N ASN A 67 3.97 -13.87 12.48
CA ASN A 67 4.73 -12.68 12.89
C ASN A 67 6.11 -13.06 13.44
N VAL A 68 7.12 -12.26 13.08
CA VAL A 68 8.48 -12.38 13.62
C VAL A 68 8.62 -11.39 14.77
N PRO A 69 9.22 -11.77 15.92
CA PRO A 69 9.50 -10.84 17.03
C PRO A 69 10.67 -9.89 16.71
N GLN A 70 10.69 -9.32 15.50
CA GLN A 70 11.64 -8.32 15.04
C GLN A 70 10.92 -6.99 14.88
N ARG A 71 11.45 -5.95 15.52
CA ARG A 71 10.93 -4.58 15.35
C ARG A 71 11.38 -4.03 14.00
N ILE A 72 10.43 -3.55 13.22
CA ILE A 72 10.66 -2.80 11.97
C ILE A 72 10.60 -1.30 12.30
N PHE A 73 11.49 -0.52 11.71
CA PHE A 73 11.53 0.95 11.89
C PHE A 73 11.00 1.64 10.63
N GLY A 74 10.40 2.82 10.79
CA GLY A 74 9.83 3.60 9.69
C GLY A 74 8.66 4.46 10.15
N THR A 75 8.27 5.43 9.33
CA THR A 75 7.20 6.41 9.66
C THR A 75 5.81 5.99 9.18
N VAL A 76 5.70 4.83 8.54
CA VAL A 76 4.42 4.29 8.03
C VAL A 76 3.51 3.85 9.19
N ASP A 77 2.20 4.06 9.01
CA ASP A 77 1.12 3.87 9.99
C ASP A 77 1.14 2.48 10.64
N TYR A 78 1.19 1.44 9.82
CA TYR A 78 1.33 0.06 10.27
C TYR A 78 2.59 -0.59 9.68
N LYS A 79 3.31 -1.34 10.52
CA LYS A 79 4.51 -2.07 10.12
C LYS A 79 4.70 -3.34 10.92
N LYS A 80 5.12 -4.41 10.25
CA LYS A 80 5.32 -5.71 10.90
C LYS A 80 6.35 -6.57 10.17
N ALA A 81 7.23 -7.20 10.93
CA ALA A 81 8.05 -8.31 10.44
C ALA A 81 7.22 -9.60 10.45
N ARG A 82 7.18 -10.33 9.33
CA ARG A 82 6.44 -11.59 9.23
C ARG A 82 7.10 -12.59 8.29
N TYR A 83 6.72 -13.85 8.38
CA TYR A 83 6.99 -14.86 7.38
C TYR A 83 5.85 -14.95 6.38
N ILE A 84 6.20 -15.00 5.10
CA ILE A 84 5.32 -15.37 3.99
C ILE A 84 5.68 -16.80 3.62
N ILE A 85 4.71 -17.70 3.75
CA ILE A 85 4.88 -19.12 3.45
C ILE A 85 4.28 -19.38 2.07
N LEU A 86 5.14 -19.64 1.09
CA LEU A 86 4.80 -20.06 -0.26
C LEU A 86 4.96 -21.59 -0.36
N PRO A 87 4.40 -22.26 -1.39
CA PRO A 87 4.48 -23.71 -1.51
C PRO A 87 5.92 -24.28 -1.50
N ASP A 88 6.86 -23.53 -2.05
CA ASP A 88 8.25 -23.91 -2.29
C ASP A 88 9.23 -23.29 -1.29
N GLN A 89 8.89 -22.16 -0.66
CA GLN A 89 9.81 -21.40 0.18
C GLN A 89 9.12 -20.56 1.25
N THR A 90 9.89 -20.20 2.28
CA THR A 90 9.47 -19.21 3.27
C THR A 90 10.31 -17.94 3.09
N ILE A 91 9.65 -16.79 3.00
CA ILE A 91 10.31 -15.48 2.84
C ILE A 91 10.04 -14.62 4.07
N ARG A 92 11.07 -13.96 4.58
CA ARG A 92 10.93 -12.91 5.59
C ARG A 92 10.47 -11.62 4.90
N GLN A 93 9.43 -11.00 5.43
CA GLN A 93 8.85 -9.78 4.91
C GLN A 93 8.86 -8.67 5.96
N ALA A 94 9.23 -7.47 5.53
CA ALA A 94 8.96 -6.22 6.22
C ALA A 94 7.73 -5.59 5.57
N LEU A 95 6.56 -5.80 6.19
CA LEU A 95 5.32 -5.20 5.69
C LEU A 95 5.22 -3.77 6.18
N PHE A 96 4.92 -2.87 5.26
CA PHE A 96 4.51 -1.49 5.51
C PHE A 96 3.11 -1.29 4.95
N VAL A 97 2.16 -0.87 5.78
CA VAL A 97 0.81 -0.52 5.34
C VAL A 97 0.51 0.91 5.73
N ASP A 98 0.26 1.71 4.70
CA ASP A 98 -0.03 3.13 4.82
C ASP A 98 -1.51 3.38 4.54
N SER A 99 -2.11 4.31 5.28
CA SER A 99 -3.51 4.66 5.16
C SER A 99 -3.67 6.09 4.64
N LYS A 100 -4.71 6.31 3.83
CA LYS A 100 -5.05 7.62 3.27
C LYS A 100 -6.56 7.77 3.29
N ALA A 101 -7.05 8.87 3.84
CA ALA A 101 -8.46 9.26 3.74
C ALA A 101 -8.58 10.43 2.77
N GLU A 102 -9.29 10.25 1.66
CA GLU A 102 -9.47 11.30 0.65
C GLU A 102 -10.89 11.28 0.05
N LYS A 103 -11.34 12.40 -0.52
CA LYS A 103 -12.64 12.52 -1.20
C LYS A 103 -12.64 12.06 -2.66
N GLU A 104 -11.46 11.71 -3.20
CA GLU A 104 -11.27 11.20 -4.56
C GLU A 104 -10.53 9.87 -4.52
N ASN A 105 -10.91 8.91 -5.36
CA ASN A 105 -10.36 7.55 -5.38
C ASN A 105 -9.56 7.22 -6.66
N ARG A 106 -9.01 8.23 -7.36
CA ARG A 106 -8.28 8.02 -8.64
C ARG A 106 -6.78 7.84 -8.46
N THR A 107 -6.25 8.47 -7.41
CA THR A 107 -4.82 8.53 -7.13
C THR A 107 -4.62 8.60 -5.63
N ALA A 108 -3.43 8.23 -5.16
CA ALA A 108 -3.02 8.50 -3.78
C ALA A 108 -1.70 9.27 -3.76
N THR A 109 -1.57 10.23 -2.85
CA THR A 109 -0.30 10.93 -2.65
C THR A 109 0.66 10.06 -1.85
N ILE A 110 1.85 9.82 -2.42
CA ILE A 110 2.91 8.98 -1.84
C ILE A 110 4.12 9.87 -1.53
N GLN A 111 4.61 9.76 -0.30
CA GLN A 111 5.88 10.32 0.16
C GLN A 111 7.03 9.38 -0.20
N MET A 112 8.24 9.91 -0.38
CA MET A 112 9.40 9.06 -0.74
C MET A 112 9.74 8.04 0.34
N SER A 113 9.43 8.33 1.61
CA SER A 113 9.52 7.40 2.75
C SER A 113 8.57 6.19 2.67
N GLN A 114 7.68 6.13 1.69
CA GLN A 114 6.68 5.07 1.54
C GLN A 114 6.93 4.16 0.32
N SER A 115 7.97 4.43 -0.49
CA SER A 115 8.29 3.62 -1.68
C SER A 115 9.77 3.23 -1.69
N SER A 116 10.07 2.05 -2.24
CA SER A 116 11.43 1.60 -2.54
C SER A 116 11.80 1.72 -4.02
N MET A 117 10.86 2.16 -4.86
CA MET A 117 11.08 2.39 -6.29
C MET A 117 11.84 3.69 -6.55
N LEU A 118 12.60 3.71 -7.65
CA LEU A 118 13.00 4.95 -8.29
C LEU A 118 11.79 5.52 -9.04
N ILE A 119 11.42 6.76 -8.73
CA ILE A 119 10.33 7.45 -9.40
C ILE A 119 10.87 8.08 -10.68
N ARG A 120 10.49 7.54 -11.84
CA ARG A 120 10.70 8.17 -13.14
C ARG A 120 9.38 8.71 -13.67
N GLN A 121 9.29 10.01 -13.92
CA GLN A 121 8.09 10.64 -14.45
C GLN A 121 8.39 11.89 -15.28
N GLN A 122 7.44 12.29 -16.13
CA GLN A 122 7.48 13.59 -16.78
C GLN A 122 6.80 14.66 -15.93
N ARG A 123 7.51 15.76 -15.64
CA ARG A 123 7.00 16.93 -14.93
C ARG A 123 7.35 18.20 -15.70
N ALA A 124 6.33 18.96 -16.10
CA ALA A 124 6.50 20.20 -16.88
C ALA A 124 7.39 20.01 -18.14
N GLY A 125 7.22 18.89 -18.84
CA GLY A 125 7.98 18.58 -20.06
C GLY A 125 9.43 18.10 -19.83
N ARG A 126 9.83 17.87 -18.57
CA ARG A 126 11.16 17.33 -18.22
C ARG A 126 11.02 15.97 -17.54
N ASP A 127 11.96 15.10 -17.81
CA ASP A 127 12.10 13.85 -17.07
C ASP A 127 12.68 14.15 -15.68
N VAL A 128 12.03 13.61 -14.66
CA VAL A 128 12.44 13.73 -13.26
C VAL A 128 12.65 12.32 -12.72
N GLU A 129 13.78 12.13 -12.05
CA GLU A 129 14.13 10.90 -11.35
C GLU A 129 14.38 11.21 -9.88
N GLU A 130 13.66 10.53 -8.99
CA GLU A 130 13.82 10.68 -7.53
C GLU A 130 13.74 9.32 -6.86
N SER A 131 14.66 9.03 -5.94
CA SER A 131 14.69 7.74 -5.25
C SER A 131 13.68 7.69 -4.12
N GLY A 132 12.91 6.61 -4.05
CA GLY A 132 12.26 6.20 -2.81
C GLY A 132 13.27 6.00 -1.69
N ALA A 133 12.84 6.22 -0.46
CA ALA A 133 13.66 6.15 0.75
C ALA A 133 13.50 4.82 1.50
N LEU A 134 12.52 3.98 1.15
CA LEU A 134 12.47 2.61 1.67
C LEU A 134 13.53 1.74 0.97
N PRO A 135 14.23 0.87 1.71
CA PRO A 135 15.09 -0.12 1.08
C PRO A 135 14.24 -1.16 0.34
N LYS A 136 14.78 -1.71 -0.75
CA LYS A 136 14.14 -2.81 -1.50
C LYS A 136 14.11 -4.10 -0.68
N ILE A 137 15.20 -4.35 0.03
CA ILE A 137 15.36 -5.41 1.02
C ILE A 137 15.81 -4.72 2.30
N SER A 138 15.00 -4.79 3.35
CA SER A 138 15.37 -4.27 4.65
C SER A 138 16.25 -5.26 5.40
N GLU A 139 17.20 -4.78 6.19
CA GLU A 139 18.04 -5.61 7.04
C GLU A 139 17.80 -5.28 8.51
N TYR A 140 17.46 -6.31 9.30
CA TYR A 140 17.25 -6.17 10.74
C TYR A 140 17.81 -7.39 11.46
N GLY A 141 18.62 -7.16 12.49
CA GLY A 141 19.24 -8.26 13.26
C GLY A 141 20.12 -9.19 12.41
N GLY A 142 20.73 -8.67 11.33
CA GLY A 142 21.54 -9.45 10.39
C GLY A 142 20.74 -10.33 9.42
N LEU A 143 19.40 -10.21 9.40
CA LEU A 143 18.53 -10.97 8.50
C LEU A 143 17.89 -10.04 7.47
N GLN A 144 17.70 -10.56 6.25
CA GLN A 144 17.03 -9.87 5.16
C GLN A 144 15.52 -10.03 5.24
N TYR A 145 14.80 -8.95 4.92
CA TYR A 145 13.35 -8.89 4.83
C TYR A 145 12.95 -8.21 3.52
N LEU A 146 12.13 -8.86 2.71
CA LEU A 146 11.58 -8.23 1.51
C LEU A 146 10.64 -7.09 1.93
N THR A 147 10.94 -5.87 1.49
CA THR A 147 10.06 -4.73 1.76
C THR A 147 8.81 -4.85 0.89
N THR A 148 7.64 -4.87 1.51
CA THR A 148 6.36 -4.84 0.79
C THR A 148 5.54 -3.67 1.29
N THR A 149 5.07 -2.83 0.37
CA THR A 149 4.23 -1.68 0.71
C THR A 149 2.82 -1.88 0.18
N VAL A 150 1.84 -1.77 1.08
CA VAL A 150 0.42 -1.74 0.75
C VAL A 150 -0.16 -0.39 1.17
N LEU A 151 -1.08 0.13 0.37
CA LEU A 151 -1.84 1.32 0.65
C LEU A 151 -3.31 0.96 0.85
N LEU A 152 -3.94 1.47 1.90
CA LEU A 152 -5.39 1.51 2.06
C LEU A 152 -5.87 2.95 1.86
N HIS A 153 -6.61 3.18 0.79
CA HIS A 153 -7.18 4.46 0.44
C HIS A 153 -8.68 4.44 0.73
N PHE A 154 -9.08 5.12 1.79
CA PHE A 154 -10.45 5.27 2.26
C PHE A 154 -11.10 6.47 1.57
N MET A 155 -11.97 6.19 0.62
CA MET A 155 -12.80 7.19 -0.03
C MET A 155 -14.05 7.45 0.81
N TYR A 156 -14.24 8.69 1.23
CA TYR A 156 -15.42 9.12 1.98
C TYR A 156 -16.06 10.35 1.34
N ILE A 157 -17.32 10.59 1.71
CA ILE A 157 -18.03 11.84 1.45
C ILE A 157 -18.45 12.46 2.77
N ASP A 158 -18.47 13.80 2.82
CA ASP A 158 -18.98 14.53 3.98
C ASP A 158 -20.43 14.90 3.77
N THR A 159 -21.26 14.61 4.76
CA THR A 159 -22.61 15.17 4.87
C THR A 159 -22.76 15.79 6.24
N GLU A 160 -22.99 17.10 6.27
CA GLU A 160 -23.05 17.91 7.50
C GLU A 160 -21.78 17.78 8.36
N LYS A 161 -21.80 16.90 9.38
CA LYS A 161 -20.71 16.63 10.33
C LYS A 161 -20.30 15.16 10.36
N GLU A 162 -20.76 14.38 9.40
CA GLU A 162 -20.57 12.93 9.34
C GLU A 162 -19.69 12.56 8.14
N HIS A 163 -18.77 11.61 8.34
CA HIS A 163 -17.91 11.07 7.29
C HIS A 163 -18.44 9.72 6.83
N HIS A 164 -19.00 9.67 5.62
CA HIS A 164 -19.58 8.46 5.05
C HIS A 164 -18.56 7.73 4.18
N LEU A 165 -17.95 6.67 4.71
CA LEU A 165 -17.09 5.76 3.94
C LEU A 165 -17.87 5.13 2.78
N GLN A 166 -17.35 5.30 1.56
CA GLN A 166 -17.95 4.80 0.31
C GLN A 166 -17.18 3.61 -0.28
N GLU A 167 -15.85 3.70 -0.28
CA GLU A 167 -14.99 2.70 -0.91
C GLU A 167 -13.65 2.66 -0.18
N VAL A 168 -13.06 1.47 -0.06
CA VAL A 168 -11.64 1.30 0.26
C VAL A 168 -10.95 0.75 -0.97
N THR A 169 -10.02 1.53 -1.54
CA THR A 169 -9.10 1.07 -2.58
C THR A 169 -7.82 0.57 -1.93
N LEU A 170 -7.47 -0.68 -2.17
CA LEU A 170 -6.22 -1.28 -1.72
C LEU A 170 -5.23 -1.31 -2.88
N ALA A 171 -4.00 -0.85 -2.67
CA ALA A 171 -2.96 -0.89 -3.70
C ALA A 171 -1.65 -1.48 -3.19
N ALA A 172 -1.11 -2.49 -3.88
CA ALA A 172 0.25 -2.98 -3.64
C ALA A 172 1.24 -2.19 -4.48
N ILE A 173 2.01 -1.32 -3.83
CA ILE A 173 3.06 -0.54 -4.49
C ILE A 173 4.21 -1.51 -4.81
N PRO A 174 4.63 -1.64 -6.09
CA PRO A 174 5.69 -2.57 -6.45
C PRO A 174 6.99 -2.25 -5.71
N ASN A 175 7.71 -3.27 -5.27
CA ASN A 175 9.06 -3.12 -4.75
C ASN A 175 10.00 -2.56 -5.83
N GLY A 176 11.02 -1.81 -5.42
CA GLY A 176 12.05 -1.27 -6.32
C GLY A 176 12.91 -2.31 -7.06
N LEU A 177 12.80 -3.60 -6.75
CA LEU A 177 13.34 -4.69 -7.57
C LEU A 177 12.49 -4.97 -8.82
N LEU A 178 11.23 -4.52 -8.84
CA LEU A 178 10.32 -4.62 -9.98
C LEU A 178 10.35 -3.37 -10.88
N GLN A 179 11.42 -2.55 -10.78
CA GLN A 179 11.54 -1.27 -11.46
C GLN A 179 11.25 -1.36 -12.95
N ASP A 180 11.84 -2.34 -13.64
CA ASP A 180 11.75 -2.47 -15.09
C ASP A 180 10.35 -2.86 -15.59
N ARG A 181 9.53 -3.47 -14.73
CA ARG A 181 8.13 -3.82 -15.06
C ARG A 181 7.20 -2.62 -14.94
N TYR A 182 7.33 -1.88 -13.85
CA TYR A 182 6.33 -0.89 -13.43
C TYR A 182 6.73 0.56 -13.71
N ASN A 183 8.01 0.86 -13.74
CA ASN A 183 8.50 2.20 -14.05
C ASN A 183 9.88 2.20 -14.74
N PRO A 184 10.02 1.54 -15.91
CA PRO A 184 11.29 1.50 -16.63
C PRO A 184 11.73 2.88 -17.12
N ARG A 185 10.79 3.77 -17.50
CA ARG A 185 11.07 5.10 -18.06
C ARG A 185 10.03 6.12 -17.61
N ALA A 186 10.31 7.41 -17.79
CA ALA A 186 9.43 8.50 -17.36
C ALA A 186 8.03 8.50 -18.03
N ASN A 187 7.92 7.97 -19.25
CA ASN A 187 6.66 7.86 -20.00
C ASN A 187 5.95 6.51 -19.83
N ASP A 188 6.64 5.50 -19.29
CA ASP A 188 6.08 4.21 -18.93
C ASP A 188 6.17 4.05 -17.40
N THR A 189 5.16 4.59 -16.73
CA THR A 189 5.18 4.82 -15.27
C THR A 189 3.80 4.65 -14.66
N ILE A 190 3.77 4.28 -13.39
CA ILE A 190 2.56 4.28 -12.54
C ILE A 190 2.37 5.60 -11.80
N TRP A 191 3.35 6.50 -11.87
CA TRP A 191 3.37 7.76 -11.13
C TRP A 191 2.78 8.92 -11.93
N LEU A 192 2.28 9.90 -11.18
CA LEU A 192 1.86 11.21 -11.65
C LEU A 192 2.56 12.27 -10.78
N ALA A 193 2.76 13.46 -11.35
CA ALA A 193 3.31 14.58 -10.61
C ALA A 193 2.49 14.85 -9.34
N GLY A 194 3.17 14.91 -8.19
CA GLY A 194 2.56 15.24 -6.92
C GLY A 194 2.22 16.72 -6.80
N ARG A 195 1.43 17.05 -5.76
CA ARG A 195 0.98 18.42 -5.47
C ARG A 195 2.01 19.26 -4.72
N ASN A 196 3.27 18.83 -4.63
CA ASN A 196 4.29 19.60 -3.91
C ASN A 196 4.59 20.91 -4.66
N ALA A 197 4.90 21.96 -3.90
CA ALA A 197 5.44 23.22 -4.41
C ALA A 197 6.96 23.26 -4.16
N PRO A 198 7.81 22.81 -5.11
CA PRO A 198 9.26 22.79 -4.92
C PRO A 198 9.83 24.18 -4.63
N THR A 199 9.19 25.22 -5.14
CA THR A 199 9.52 26.64 -4.91
C THR A 199 9.35 27.07 -3.45
N ARG A 200 8.67 26.28 -2.61
CA ARG A 200 8.48 26.51 -1.16
C ARG A 200 9.35 25.59 -0.29
N GLY A 201 10.24 24.80 -0.88
CA GLY A 201 11.08 23.84 -0.16
C GLY A 201 10.32 22.62 0.37
N GLU A 202 9.13 22.35 -0.14
CA GLU A 202 8.36 21.15 0.23
C GLU A 202 9.02 19.88 -0.30
N ASP A 203 9.07 18.85 0.54
CA ASP A 203 9.58 17.52 0.18
C ASP A 203 8.93 16.99 -1.11
N PHE A 204 9.71 16.23 -1.87
CA PHE A 204 9.21 15.62 -3.09
C PHE A 204 8.10 14.61 -2.77
N ARG A 205 6.96 14.78 -3.43
CA ARG A 205 5.80 13.90 -3.35
C ARG A 205 5.37 13.50 -4.75
N VAL A 206 4.84 12.30 -4.87
CA VAL A 206 4.30 11.77 -6.12
C VAL A 206 2.86 11.33 -5.91
N ARG A 207 2.14 11.11 -6.99
CA ARG A 207 0.82 10.47 -6.91
C ARG A 207 0.88 9.12 -7.60
N LEU A 208 0.49 8.07 -6.89
CA LEU A 208 0.25 6.77 -7.50
C LEU A 208 -1.05 6.85 -8.31
N SER A 209 -1.02 6.49 -9.59
CA SER A 209 -2.24 6.36 -10.40
C SER A 209 -2.73 4.93 -10.35
N PHE A 210 -3.90 4.72 -9.74
CA PHE A 210 -4.50 3.39 -9.64
C PHE A 210 -4.79 2.81 -11.03
N ALA A 211 -5.32 3.61 -11.95
CA ALA A 211 -5.58 3.16 -13.32
C ALA A 211 -4.31 2.73 -14.07
N ARG A 212 -3.19 3.46 -13.92
CA ARG A 212 -1.91 3.08 -14.56
C ARG A 212 -1.34 1.81 -13.94
N LEU A 213 -1.41 1.68 -12.61
CA LEU A 213 -0.97 0.49 -11.90
C LEU A 213 -1.80 -0.75 -12.31
N GLN A 214 -3.12 -0.61 -12.35
CA GLN A 214 -4.04 -1.68 -12.75
C GLN A 214 -3.82 -2.10 -14.22
N LYS A 215 -3.51 -1.15 -15.11
CA LYS A 215 -3.17 -1.45 -16.51
C LYS A 215 -1.88 -2.27 -16.63
N LYS A 216 -0.92 -2.09 -15.72
CA LYS A 216 0.31 -2.88 -15.66
C LYS A 216 0.05 -4.27 -15.08
N CYS A 217 -0.74 -4.35 -14.02
CA CYS A 217 -1.05 -5.60 -13.35
C CYS A 217 -2.36 -5.44 -12.57
N LEU A 218 -3.41 -6.16 -13.02
CA LEU A 218 -4.79 -5.96 -12.56
C LEU A 218 -4.92 -6.18 -11.04
N TRP A 219 -4.31 -7.24 -10.52
CA TRP A 219 -4.44 -7.57 -9.10
C TRP A 219 -3.87 -6.54 -8.14
N ARG A 220 -2.98 -5.63 -8.58
CA ARG A 220 -2.32 -4.67 -7.71
C ARG A 220 -3.23 -3.59 -7.16
N VAL A 221 -4.43 -3.44 -7.70
CA VAL A 221 -5.45 -2.50 -7.21
C VAL A 221 -6.75 -3.26 -7.00
N GLN A 222 -7.22 -3.28 -5.76
CA GLN A 222 -8.50 -3.89 -5.38
C GLN A 222 -9.41 -2.85 -4.75
N LYS A 223 -10.71 -3.11 -4.81
CA LYS A 223 -11.73 -2.18 -4.31
C LYS A 223 -12.76 -2.95 -3.48
N ILE A 224 -13.16 -2.33 -2.37
CA ILE A 224 -14.25 -2.78 -1.53
C ILE A 224 -15.22 -1.60 -1.39
N ALA A 225 -16.43 -1.76 -1.90
CA ALA A 225 -17.49 -0.76 -1.83
C ALA A 225 -18.34 -0.97 -0.59
N TYR A 226 -18.87 0.13 -0.03
CA TYR A 226 -19.72 0.13 1.15
C TYR A 226 -21.11 0.66 0.78
N ASN A 227 -22.12 -0.20 0.92
CA ASN A 227 -23.51 0.18 0.72
C ASN A 227 -24.21 0.40 2.06
N GLU A 228 -24.47 1.67 2.36
CA GLU A 228 -25.16 2.09 3.58
C GLU A 228 -26.57 1.52 3.70
N LYS A 229 -27.36 1.58 2.62
CA LYS A 229 -28.78 1.17 2.65
C LYS A 229 -28.93 -0.32 2.94
N GLU A 230 -28.05 -1.12 2.36
CA GLU A 230 -28.08 -2.58 2.49
C GLU A 230 -27.23 -3.07 3.67
N ARG A 231 -26.57 -2.16 4.41
CA ARG A 231 -25.65 -2.46 5.51
C ARG A 231 -24.65 -3.56 5.16
N ARG A 232 -24.06 -3.50 3.97
CA ARG A 232 -23.09 -4.48 3.50
C ARG A 232 -21.93 -3.81 2.78
N CYS A 233 -20.75 -4.41 2.91
CA CYS A 233 -19.62 -4.12 2.05
C CYS A 233 -19.42 -5.26 1.06
N GLU A 234 -18.96 -4.95 -0.13
CA GLU A 234 -18.71 -5.94 -1.18
C GLU A 234 -17.43 -5.61 -1.93
N GLY A 235 -16.66 -6.63 -2.26
CA GLY A 235 -15.46 -6.53 -3.08
C GLY A 235 -15.22 -7.86 -3.75
N ALA A 236 -14.88 -7.81 -5.04
CA ALA A 236 -14.42 -8.98 -5.78
C ALA A 236 -12.92 -8.88 -5.96
N TRP A 237 -12.22 -9.99 -5.73
CA TRP A 237 -10.80 -10.06 -6.06
C TRP A 237 -10.63 -10.17 -7.58
N HIS A 238 -9.86 -9.26 -8.15
CA HIS A 238 -9.50 -9.27 -9.57
C HIS A 238 -8.05 -9.74 -9.72
N ASP A 239 -7.81 -10.70 -10.61
CA ASP A 239 -6.49 -11.25 -10.90
C ASP A 239 -5.95 -10.75 -12.26
#